data_AF-A0A5N6HCD5-F1
#
_entry.id   AF-A0A5N6HCD5-F1
#
_cell.length_a   1.000
_cell.length_b   1.000
_cell.length_c   1.000
_cell.angle_alpha   90.00
_cell.angle_beta   90.00
_cell.angle_gamma   90.00
#
_symmetry.space_group_name_H-M   'P 1'
#
loop_
_entity.id
_entity.type
_entity.pdbx_description
1 polymer ?
#
loop_
_entity_poly.entity_id
_entity_poly.type
_entity_poly.pdbx_seq_one_letter_code
_entity_poly.pdbx_strand_id
1 'polypeptide(L)'
;MHRLLRRERAKPTNPYVNGWRFTVRQHIPPPPTPMTDSFGLNDKTGTRERRKLHPVQRCIKHPPLQGSDGPFSIELQICKILQAGNEQNAQLVLVEVISVVPLKALEKGKRVVAKIYDPLYLNDDGGFYDPFVCVDNHYTHEVAAYMTLSDVQGSMIPEYYGSFSLKVPVDASNTREVRLILIEYIPGRSMWDISPKEVPQRDRQNIMKAIIQFETLAYTRDILLPDLKPRNVVVANTSAHEKAVCIDFGDAQFGRGSIFNSPVIDAYLLPGIGYCANGIGLLHPGMTLLGQL
;
A
#
# COMPACT_ATOMS: atom_id res chain seq x y z
N MET A 1 29.51 -17.41 -8.30
CA MET A 1 28.96 -18.64 -7.68
C MET A 1 27.55 -18.87 -8.20
N HIS A 2 27.36 -19.90 -9.02
CA HIS A 2 26.06 -20.29 -9.56
C HIS A 2 25.12 -20.72 -8.43
N ARG A 3 24.10 -19.90 -8.11
CA ARG A 3 22.97 -20.31 -7.26
C ARG A 3 22.25 -21.45 -7.98
N LEU A 4 22.28 -22.64 -7.41
CA LEU A 4 21.29 -23.69 -7.67
C LEU A 4 19.93 -23.18 -7.17
N LEU A 5 19.28 -22.32 -7.97
CA LEU A 5 17.87 -21.99 -7.86
C LEU A 5 17.10 -23.26 -8.22
N ARG A 6 16.83 -24.14 -7.24
CA ARG A 6 15.77 -25.13 -7.41
C ARG A 6 14.49 -24.34 -7.68
N ARG A 7 13.91 -24.53 -8.87
CA ARG A 7 12.65 -23.91 -9.31
C ARG A 7 11.63 -23.98 -8.17
N GLU A 8 11.21 -22.81 -7.70
CA GLU A 8 10.06 -22.70 -6.84
C GLU A 8 8.87 -23.41 -7.51
N ARG A 9 8.06 -24.10 -6.71
CA ARG A 9 6.87 -24.78 -7.26
C ARG A 9 5.96 -23.71 -7.87
N ALA A 10 5.46 -23.98 -9.09
CA ALA A 10 4.65 -23.03 -9.83
C ALA A 10 3.47 -22.56 -8.98
N LYS A 11 3.30 -21.24 -8.88
CA LYS A 11 2.12 -20.63 -8.27
C LYS A 11 0.89 -20.96 -9.12
N PRO A 12 -0.30 -21.11 -8.51
CA PRO A 12 -1.53 -21.31 -9.28
C PRO A 12 -1.84 -20.09 -10.15
N THR A 13 -2.75 -20.26 -11.11
CA THR A 13 -3.25 -19.15 -11.91
C THR A 13 -3.87 -18.07 -11.02
N ASN A 14 -3.62 -16.82 -11.38
CA ASN A 14 -4.14 -15.67 -10.66
C ASN A 14 -5.69 -15.68 -10.66
N PRO A 15 -6.37 -15.70 -9.49
CA PRO A 15 -7.82 -15.72 -9.42
C PRO A 15 -8.47 -14.36 -9.71
N TYR A 16 -7.70 -13.26 -9.71
CA TYR A 16 -8.18 -11.90 -9.90
C TYR A 16 -8.41 -11.59 -11.39
N VAL A 17 -9.46 -12.19 -11.96
CA VAL A 17 -9.81 -12.07 -13.39
C VAL A 17 -11.05 -11.21 -13.62
N ASN A 18 -11.14 -10.59 -14.80
CA ASN A 18 -12.32 -9.80 -15.18
C ASN A 18 -13.60 -10.63 -15.09
N GLY A 19 -14.66 -10.01 -14.58
CA GLY A 19 -15.96 -10.63 -14.37
C GLY A 19 -16.08 -11.42 -13.06
N TRP A 20 -14.98 -11.69 -12.34
CA TRP A 20 -15.03 -12.43 -11.08
C TRP A 20 -15.83 -11.66 -10.02
N ARG A 21 -16.81 -12.35 -9.43
CA ARG A 21 -17.64 -11.85 -8.34
C ARG A 21 -17.22 -12.47 -7.02
N PHE A 22 -17.14 -11.66 -5.99
CA PHE A 22 -16.75 -12.10 -4.67
C PHE A 22 -17.36 -11.23 -3.58
N THR A 23 -17.52 -11.82 -2.40
CA THR A 23 -17.99 -11.12 -1.20
C THR A 23 -16.82 -10.84 -0.29
N VAL A 24 -16.73 -9.60 0.18
CA VAL A 24 -15.74 -9.15 1.15
C VAL A 24 -16.43 -8.81 2.47
N ARG A 25 -15.83 -9.18 3.60
CA ARG A 25 -16.33 -8.83 4.92
C ARG A 25 -15.55 -7.64 5.46
N GLN A 26 -16.21 -6.65 6.03
CA GLN A 26 -15.50 -5.51 6.63
C GLN A 26 -14.54 -6.02 7.70
N HIS A 27 -13.33 -5.45 7.72
CA HIS A 27 -12.29 -5.74 8.67
C HIS A 27 -11.83 -4.45 9.32
N ILE A 28 -11.65 -4.48 10.63
CA ILE A 28 -11.06 -3.42 11.44
C ILE A 28 -9.62 -3.86 11.72
N PRO A 29 -8.62 -3.24 11.09
CA PRO A 29 -7.23 -3.68 11.25
C PRO A 29 -6.72 -3.40 12.66
N PRO A 30 -5.76 -4.20 13.14
CA PRO A 30 -4.97 -3.82 14.30
C PRO A 30 -4.11 -2.57 13.99
N PRO A 31 -3.48 -1.96 15.01
CA PRO A 31 -2.50 -0.91 14.80
C PRO A 31 -1.36 -1.34 13.84
N PRO A 32 -0.66 -0.38 13.20
CA PRO A 32 0.51 -0.66 12.35
C PRO A 32 1.51 -1.59 13.04
N THR A 33 2.02 -2.56 12.28
CA THR A 33 3.02 -3.49 12.80
C THR A 33 4.32 -2.76 13.13
N PRO A 34 5.01 -3.09 14.23
CA PRO A 34 6.28 -2.44 14.55
C PRO A 34 7.35 -2.71 13.47
N MET A 35 7.99 -1.65 12.97
CA MET A 35 9.20 -1.78 12.16
C MET A 35 10.42 -2.04 13.06
N THR A 36 11.26 -2.99 12.66
CA THR A 36 12.54 -3.32 13.30
C THR A 36 13.62 -3.50 12.23
N ASP A 37 14.89 -3.49 12.60
CA ASP A 37 16.02 -3.66 11.64
C ASP A 37 15.97 -4.96 10.82
N SER A 38 15.27 -5.98 11.32
CA SER A 38 15.10 -7.28 10.64
C SER A 38 13.70 -7.47 10.05
N PHE A 39 12.93 -6.39 9.95
CA PHE A 39 11.55 -6.44 9.52
C PHE A 39 11.40 -7.07 8.13
N GLY A 40 10.45 -7.99 8.02
CA GLY A 40 10.15 -8.69 6.77
C GLY A 40 11.24 -9.65 6.29
N LEU A 41 12.36 -9.83 6.99
CA LEU A 41 13.38 -10.80 6.58
C LEU A 41 12.92 -12.23 6.87
N ASN A 42 13.10 -13.11 5.88
CA ASN A 42 12.78 -14.52 6.04
C ASN A 42 13.81 -15.23 6.92
N ASP A 43 13.37 -15.79 8.04
CA ASP A 43 14.24 -16.48 8.98
C ASP A 43 14.62 -17.90 8.48
N LYS A 44 15.44 -18.61 9.28
CA LYS A 44 15.81 -20.01 8.97
C LYS A 44 14.60 -20.93 8.92
N THR A 45 13.56 -20.64 9.70
CA THR A 45 12.33 -21.43 9.79
C THR A 45 11.48 -21.27 8.54
N GLY A 46 11.21 -20.05 8.11
CA GLY A 46 10.47 -19.71 6.90
C GLY A 46 11.22 -20.16 5.64
N THR A 47 12.55 -20.06 5.62
CA THR A 47 13.37 -20.65 4.54
C THR A 47 13.18 -22.17 4.45
N ARG A 48 13.19 -22.87 5.59
CA ARG A 48 12.97 -24.33 5.64
C ARG A 48 11.55 -24.69 5.24
N GLU A 49 10.57 -23.90 5.63
CA GLU A 49 9.17 -24.08 5.26
C GLU A 49 8.96 -23.92 3.75
N ARG A 50 9.49 -22.85 3.16
CA ARG A 50 9.45 -22.60 1.70
C ARG A 50 9.97 -23.79 0.90
N ARG A 51 10.99 -24.48 1.40
CA ARG A 51 11.55 -25.69 0.75
C ARG A 51 10.66 -26.91 0.85
N LYS A 52 9.78 -26.99 1.85
CA LYS A 52 8.97 -28.18 2.16
C LYS A 52 7.53 -28.06 1.67
N LEU A 53 6.92 -26.89 1.82
CA LEU A 53 5.50 -26.67 1.56
C LEU A 53 5.27 -26.00 0.20
N HIS A 54 4.13 -26.33 -0.42
CA HIS A 54 3.66 -25.60 -1.59
C HIS A 54 3.30 -24.14 -1.19
N PRO A 55 3.53 -23.12 -2.03
CA PRO A 55 3.20 -21.72 -1.70
C PRO A 55 1.78 -21.54 -1.14
N VAL A 56 0.79 -22.19 -1.78
CA VAL A 56 -0.60 -22.16 -1.33
C VAL A 56 -0.82 -22.76 0.07
N GLN A 57 -0.12 -23.85 0.40
CA GLN A 57 -0.19 -24.46 1.73
C GLN A 57 0.39 -23.53 2.79
N ARG A 58 1.42 -22.74 2.44
CA ARG A 58 1.95 -21.70 3.33
C ARG A 58 0.89 -20.63 3.59
N CYS A 59 0.15 -20.17 2.58
CA CYS A 59 -0.94 -19.21 2.76
C CYS A 59 -2.09 -19.73 3.64
N ILE A 60 -2.37 -21.04 3.60
CA ILE A 60 -3.37 -21.64 4.51
C ILE A 60 -2.82 -21.71 5.94
N LYS A 61 -1.53 -22.03 6.09
CA LYS A 61 -0.86 -22.15 7.39
C LYS A 61 -0.65 -20.80 8.08
N HIS A 62 -0.45 -19.73 7.32
CA HIS A 62 -0.19 -18.37 7.78
C HIS A 62 -1.35 -17.45 7.38
N PRO A 63 -2.47 -17.46 8.12
CA PRO A 63 -3.56 -16.52 7.86
C PRO A 63 -3.08 -15.09 8.13
N PRO A 64 -3.68 -14.07 7.49
CA PRO A 64 -3.32 -12.67 7.70
C PRO A 64 -3.47 -12.26 9.16
N LEU A 65 -2.73 -11.22 9.57
CA LEU A 65 -2.78 -10.68 10.92
C LEU A 65 -4.23 -10.45 11.39
N GLN A 66 -4.53 -10.89 12.60
CA GLN A 66 -5.87 -10.80 13.16
C GLN A 66 -6.21 -9.34 13.51
N GLY A 67 -7.41 -8.94 13.15
CA GLY A 67 -8.06 -7.73 13.63
C GLY A 67 -9.44 -8.08 14.18
N SER A 68 -10.41 -7.19 13.96
CA SER A 68 -11.81 -7.46 14.30
C SER A 68 -12.69 -7.44 13.06
N ASP A 69 -13.70 -8.30 13.02
CA ASP A 69 -14.67 -8.27 11.95
C ASP A 69 -15.65 -7.10 12.14
N GLY A 70 -15.91 -6.37 11.06
CA GLY A 70 -16.96 -5.36 11.01
C GLY A 70 -18.35 -5.95 10.76
N PRO A 71 -19.41 -5.14 10.93
CA PRO A 71 -20.80 -5.60 10.88
C PRO A 71 -21.34 -5.95 9.50
N PHE A 72 -20.70 -5.53 8.39
CA PHE A 72 -21.26 -5.72 7.06
C PHE A 72 -20.31 -6.43 6.09
N SER A 73 -20.90 -6.93 5.00
CA SER A 73 -20.20 -7.49 3.85
C SER A 73 -20.66 -6.81 2.57
N ILE A 74 -19.80 -6.79 1.56
CA ILE A 74 -20.06 -6.16 0.27
C ILE A 74 -19.80 -7.17 -0.84
N GLU A 75 -20.69 -7.22 -1.83
CA GLU A 75 -20.46 -7.95 -3.07
C GLU A 75 -19.82 -7.04 -4.11
N LEU A 76 -18.72 -7.50 -4.69
CA LEU A 76 -17.91 -6.78 -5.67
C LEU A 76 -17.75 -7.62 -6.93
N GLN A 77 -17.59 -6.96 -8.08
CA GLN A 77 -17.25 -7.60 -9.35
C GLN A 77 -16.03 -6.93 -9.97
N ILE A 78 -15.02 -7.71 -10.38
CA ILE A 78 -13.86 -7.18 -11.12
C ILE A 78 -14.30 -6.72 -12.51
N CYS A 79 -14.09 -5.45 -12.81
CA CYS A 79 -14.34 -4.86 -14.13
C CYS A 79 -13.07 -4.81 -14.98
N LYS A 80 -11.94 -4.50 -14.35
CA LYS A 80 -10.66 -4.30 -15.04
C LYS A 80 -9.50 -4.63 -14.11
N ILE A 81 -8.50 -5.34 -14.63
CA ILE A 81 -7.21 -5.52 -13.97
C ILE A 81 -6.38 -4.25 -14.20
N LEU A 82 -5.92 -3.60 -13.12
CA LEU A 82 -5.01 -2.46 -13.19
C LEU A 82 -3.55 -2.93 -13.07
N GLN A 83 -3.28 -3.79 -12.11
CA GLN A 83 -1.98 -4.43 -11.88
C GLN A 83 -2.20 -5.71 -11.09
N ALA A 84 -2.05 -6.89 -11.70
CA ALA A 84 -2.17 -8.16 -11.00
C ALA A 84 -1.25 -9.20 -11.65
N GLY A 85 -0.75 -10.13 -10.85
CA GLY A 85 0.19 -11.16 -11.29
C GLY A 85 1.22 -11.49 -10.22
N ASN A 86 2.15 -12.37 -10.60
CA ASN A 86 3.32 -12.68 -9.79
C ASN A 86 4.22 -11.45 -9.62
N GLU A 87 4.96 -11.42 -8.52
CA GLU A 87 5.96 -10.39 -8.23
C GLU A 87 5.36 -8.99 -8.09
N GLN A 88 4.16 -8.91 -7.51
CA GLN A 88 3.45 -7.65 -7.24
C GLN A 88 3.21 -7.48 -5.75
N ASN A 89 3.55 -6.32 -5.19
CA ASN A 89 3.37 -6.02 -3.76
C ASN A 89 1.90 -6.08 -3.31
N ALA A 90 0.99 -5.76 -4.22
CA ALA A 90 -0.44 -5.93 -4.07
C ALA A 90 -1.09 -6.17 -5.45
N GLN A 91 -2.29 -6.71 -5.46
CA GLN A 91 -3.10 -6.89 -6.67
C GLN A 91 -4.11 -5.74 -6.74
N LEU A 92 -3.99 -4.90 -7.76
CA LEU A 92 -4.85 -3.76 -8.02
C LEU A 92 -5.86 -4.12 -9.11
N VAL A 93 -7.13 -4.09 -8.74
CA VAL A 93 -8.24 -4.34 -9.66
C VAL A 93 -9.31 -3.27 -9.49
N LEU A 94 -9.88 -2.81 -10.60
CA LEU A 94 -11.06 -1.96 -10.59
C LEU A 94 -12.28 -2.85 -10.40
N VAL A 95 -13.07 -2.58 -9.37
CA VAL A 95 -14.28 -3.31 -9.03
C VAL A 95 -15.51 -2.42 -9.09
N GLU A 96 -16.66 -3.02 -9.41
CA GLU A 96 -17.97 -2.40 -9.28
C GLU A 96 -18.70 -2.97 -8.07
N VAL A 97 -19.34 -2.09 -7.31
CA VAL A 97 -20.12 -2.44 -6.12
C VAL A 97 -21.48 -3.00 -6.55
N ILE A 98 -21.76 -4.25 -6.23
CA ILE A 98 -22.98 -4.95 -6.68
C ILE A 98 -24.10 -4.85 -5.64
N SER A 99 -23.76 -4.98 -4.36
CA SER A 99 -24.73 -4.92 -3.25
C SER A 99 -25.00 -3.48 -2.80
N VAL A 100 -26.16 -3.26 -2.16
CA VAL A 100 -26.41 -2.01 -1.41
C VAL A 100 -25.50 -2.00 -0.18
N VAL A 101 -24.80 -0.89 0.06
CA VAL A 101 -23.80 -0.78 1.14
C VAL A 101 -24.27 0.24 2.18
N PRO A 102 -24.10 -0.04 3.49
CA PRO A 102 -24.39 0.92 4.56
C PRO A 102 -23.28 1.97 4.77
N LEU A 103 -22.39 2.17 3.79
CA LEU A 103 -21.27 3.11 3.87
C LEU A 103 -21.58 4.38 3.09
N LYS A 104 -21.40 5.53 3.73
CA LYS A 104 -21.46 6.82 3.03
C LYS A 104 -20.44 6.83 1.89
N ALA A 105 -20.83 7.37 0.74
CA ALA A 105 -20.06 7.46 -0.49
C ALA A 105 -19.81 6.16 -1.27
N LEU A 106 -20.17 4.97 -0.77
CA LEU A 106 -20.07 3.72 -1.52
C LEU A 106 -21.47 3.23 -1.92
N GLU A 107 -21.84 3.46 -3.18
CA GLU A 107 -23.16 3.14 -3.71
C GLU A 107 -23.11 1.98 -4.71
N LYS A 108 -24.23 1.29 -4.89
CA LYS A 108 -24.37 0.26 -5.92
C LYS A 108 -24.08 0.84 -7.31
N GLY A 109 -23.24 0.15 -8.09
CA GLY A 109 -22.77 0.59 -9.40
C GLY A 109 -21.54 1.50 -9.36
N LYS A 110 -21.11 1.97 -8.17
CA LYS A 110 -19.88 2.76 -8.06
C LYS A 110 -18.68 1.88 -8.39
N ARG A 111 -17.73 2.45 -9.14
CA ARG A 111 -16.45 1.82 -9.46
C ARG A 111 -15.35 2.35 -8.56
N VAL A 112 -14.61 1.43 -7.95
CA VAL A 112 -13.54 1.73 -6.98
C VAL A 112 -12.36 0.79 -7.20
N VAL A 113 -11.19 1.15 -6.71
CA VAL A 113 -10.01 0.27 -6.75
C VAL A 113 -10.03 -0.63 -5.52
N ALA A 114 -9.96 -1.94 -5.74
CA ALA A 114 -9.60 -2.90 -4.71
C ALA A 114 -8.09 -3.16 -4.78
N LYS A 115 -7.38 -2.84 -3.69
CA LYS A 115 -5.98 -3.20 -3.48
C LYS A 115 -5.92 -4.40 -2.55
N ILE A 116 -5.53 -5.55 -3.09
CA ILE A 116 -5.57 -6.84 -2.43
C ILE A 116 -4.16 -7.28 -2.05
N TYR A 117 -3.94 -7.55 -0.77
CA TYR A 117 -2.65 -7.96 -0.21
C TYR A 117 -2.61 -9.49 -0.14
N ASP A 118 -2.26 -10.12 -1.26
CA ASP A 118 -2.16 -11.57 -1.37
C ASP A 118 -0.69 -12.02 -1.29
N PRO A 119 -0.24 -12.65 -0.18
CA PRO A 119 1.16 -13.04 0.01
C PRO A 119 1.59 -14.10 -1.00
N LEU A 120 0.65 -14.81 -1.64
CA LEU A 120 0.97 -15.79 -2.68
C LEU A 120 1.65 -15.12 -3.89
N TYR A 121 1.27 -13.89 -4.21
CA TYR A 121 1.72 -13.18 -5.41
C TYR A 121 2.74 -12.08 -5.13
N LEU A 122 3.06 -11.81 -3.86
CA LEU A 122 4.08 -10.87 -3.45
C LEU A 122 5.43 -11.17 -4.14
N ASN A 123 6.16 -10.11 -4.50
CA ASN A 123 7.58 -10.20 -4.79
C ASN A 123 8.35 -10.32 -3.47
N ASP A 124 8.89 -11.49 -3.19
CA ASP A 124 9.67 -11.76 -1.97
C ASP A 124 11.18 -11.82 -2.22
N ASP A 125 11.64 -11.27 -3.36
CA ASP A 125 13.04 -11.25 -3.80
C ASP A 125 13.71 -12.64 -3.74
N GLY A 126 13.03 -13.63 -4.32
CA GLY A 126 13.49 -15.02 -4.30
C GLY A 126 13.46 -15.67 -2.92
N GLY A 127 12.59 -15.16 -2.04
CA GLY A 127 12.42 -15.62 -0.66
C GLY A 127 13.35 -14.99 0.36
N PHE A 128 13.99 -13.87 0.01
CA PHE A 128 14.71 -13.04 0.97
C PHE A 128 13.75 -12.42 1.99
N TYR A 129 12.58 -11.99 1.53
CA TYR A 129 11.52 -11.47 2.39
C TYR A 129 10.51 -12.56 2.79
N ASP A 130 9.92 -12.42 3.98
CA ASP A 130 8.75 -13.18 4.40
C ASP A 130 7.50 -12.49 3.85
N PRO A 131 6.81 -13.11 2.86
CA PRO A 131 5.70 -12.46 2.21
C PRO A 131 4.51 -12.22 3.15
N PHE A 132 4.34 -13.00 4.20
CA PHE A 132 3.23 -12.86 5.15
C PHE A 132 3.40 -11.62 6.02
N VAL A 133 4.62 -11.41 6.53
CA VAL A 133 4.97 -10.22 7.31
C VAL A 133 4.88 -8.96 6.45
N CYS A 134 5.38 -9.01 5.21
CA CYS A 134 5.33 -7.85 4.31
C CYS A 134 3.90 -7.43 3.95
N VAL A 135 3.00 -8.37 3.62
CA VAL A 135 1.61 -8.00 3.30
C VAL A 135 0.86 -7.43 4.50
N ASP A 136 1.09 -7.98 5.70
CA ASP A 136 0.50 -7.46 6.94
C ASP A 136 1.02 -6.04 7.24
N ASN A 137 2.30 -5.79 6.97
CA ASN A 137 2.88 -4.46 7.05
C ASN A 137 2.17 -3.47 6.14
N HIS A 138 2.16 -3.76 4.83
CA HIS A 138 1.63 -2.86 3.83
C HIS A 138 0.16 -2.57 4.12
N TYR A 139 -0.61 -3.61 4.47
CA TYR A 139 -2.02 -3.47 4.80
C TYR A 139 -2.25 -2.57 6.02
N THR A 140 -1.57 -2.83 7.14
CA THR A 140 -1.82 -2.10 8.40
C THR A 140 -1.34 -0.65 8.33
N HIS A 141 -0.19 -0.40 7.70
CA HIS A 141 0.36 0.95 7.56
C HIS A 141 -0.46 1.80 6.59
N GLU A 142 -0.89 1.23 5.46
CA GLU A 142 -1.68 1.97 4.49
C GLU A 142 -3.06 2.35 5.04
N VAL A 143 -3.72 1.44 5.75
CA VAL A 143 -4.98 1.78 6.42
C VAL A 143 -4.77 2.88 7.45
N ALA A 144 -3.73 2.79 8.28
CA ALA A 144 -3.42 3.82 9.27
C ALA A 144 -3.11 5.18 8.61
N ALA A 145 -2.45 5.19 7.45
CA ALA A 145 -2.15 6.41 6.72
C ALA A 145 -3.43 7.07 6.22
N TYR A 146 -4.35 6.30 5.62
CA TYR A 146 -5.64 6.81 5.19
C TYR A 146 -6.47 7.34 6.37
N MET A 147 -6.47 6.68 7.53
CA MET A 147 -7.19 7.14 8.71
C MET A 147 -6.63 8.47 9.24
N THR A 148 -5.30 8.57 9.36
CA THR A 148 -4.63 9.78 9.87
C THR A 148 -4.70 10.97 8.91
N LEU A 149 -4.79 10.70 7.60
CA LEU A 149 -4.88 11.72 6.54
C LEU A 149 -6.33 11.91 6.03
N SER A 150 -7.32 11.60 6.85
CA SER A 150 -8.74 11.61 6.47
C SER A 150 -9.24 12.97 5.98
N ASP A 151 -8.66 14.07 6.45
CA ASP A 151 -9.03 15.44 6.08
C ASP A 151 -8.63 15.83 4.65
N VAL A 152 -7.68 15.11 4.05
CA VAL A 152 -7.17 15.39 2.68
C VAL A 152 -7.59 14.34 1.65
N GLN A 153 -8.42 13.37 2.04
CA GLN A 153 -9.03 12.40 1.12
C GLN A 153 -9.91 13.09 0.05
N GLY A 154 -9.92 12.55 -1.16
CA GLY A 154 -10.57 13.15 -2.34
C GLY A 154 -9.86 14.39 -2.90
N SER A 155 -8.84 14.88 -2.18
CA SER A 155 -8.02 16.02 -2.60
C SER A 155 -6.59 15.59 -2.92
N MET A 156 -5.71 15.50 -1.92
CA MET A 156 -4.30 15.14 -2.09
C MET A 156 -4.09 13.63 -2.23
N ILE A 157 -5.01 12.84 -1.67
CA ILE A 157 -5.00 11.38 -1.69
C ILE A 157 -6.38 10.84 -2.06
N PRO A 158 -6.50 9.58 -2.53
CA PRO A 158 -7.78 8.95 -2.83
C PRO A 158 -8.74 8.94 -1.63
N GLU A 159 -10.04 9.00 -1.87
CA GLU A 159 -11.00 8.60 -0.84
C GLU A 159 -10.79 7.14 -0.42
N TYR A 160 -10.87 6.87 0.89
CA TYR A 160 -10.79 5.53 1.47
C TYR A 160 -12.19 5.07 1.88
N TYR A 161 -12.64 3.96 1.28
CA TYR A 161 -13.98 3.40 1.53
C TYR A 161 -13.99 2.30 2.59
N GLY A 162 -12.84 1.84 3.04
CA GLY A 162 -12.73 0.86 4.11
C GLY A 162 -11.77 -0.28 3.78
N SER A 163 -11.64 -1.17 4.76
CA SER A 163 -10.80 -2.35 4.69
C SER A 163 -11.60 -3.62 4.94
N PHE A 164 -11.18 -4.71 4.32
CA PHE A 164 -11.96 -5.92 4.20
C PHE A 164 -11.11 -7.18 4.17
N SER A 165 -11.78 -8.30 4.45
CA SER A 165 -11.27 -9.67 4.33
C SER A 165 -11.94 -10.35 3.15
N LEU A 166 -11.16 -11.08 2.36
CA LEU A 166 -11.63 -11.89 1.24
C LEU A 166 -11.16 -13.33 1.41
N LYS A 167 -12.08 -14.29 1.29
CA LYS A 167 -11.76 -15.71 1.21
C LYS A 167 -11.60 -16.10 -0.25
N VAL A 168 -10.36 -16.40 -0.65
CA VAL A 168 -10.02 -16.82 -2.00
C VAL A 168 -10.01 -18.35 -2.07
N PRO A 169 -10.81 -18.97 -2.97
CA PRO A 169 -10.79 -20.41 -3.16
C PRO A 169 -9.40 -20.92 -3.54
N VAL A 170 -9.02 -22.05 -2.96
CA VAL A 170 -7.81 -22.81 -3.31
C VAL A 170 -8.21 -24.10 -4.04
N ASP A 171 -9.14 -24.83 -3.46
CA ASP A 171 -9.75 -26.05 -4.00
C ASP A 171 -11.21 -26.14 -3.52
N ALA A 172 -11.86 -27.29 -3.69
CA ALA A 172 -13.26 -27.48 -3.32
C ALA A 172 -13.53 -27.35 -1.81
N SER A 173 -12.53 -27.55 -0.96
CA SER A 173 -12.68 -27.61 0.51
C SER A 173 -11.92 -26.50 1.24
N ASN A 174 -10.93 -25.90 0.60
CA ASN A 174 -10.02 -24.94 1.22
C ASN A 174 -10.13 -23.55 0.61
N THR A 175 -10.06 -22.54 1.48
CA THR A 175 -9.91 -21.14 1.12
C THR A 175 -8.69 -20.57 1.84
N ARG A 176 -8.00 -19.62 1.21
CA ARG A 176 -7.04 -18.75 1.91
C ARG A 176 -7.68 -17.38 2.13
N GLU A 177 -7.43 -16.77 3.27
CA GLU A 177 -7.90 -15.43 3.57
C GLU A 177 -6.84 -14.40 3.15
N VAL A 178 -7.28 -13.28 2.57
CA VAL A 178 -6.43 -12.14 2.21
C VAL A 178 -7.09 -10.85 2.67
N ARG A 179 -6.28 -9.81 2.91
CA ARG A 179 -6.76 -8.46 3.24
C ARG A 179 -6.87 -7.62 1.98
N LEU A 180 -7.77 -6.66 1.98
CA LEU A 180 -7.84 -5.64 0.93
C LEU A 180 -8.39 -4.32 1.47
N ILE A 181 -8.12 -3.25 0.73
CA ILE A 181 -8.75 -1.94 0.92
C ILE A 181 -9.50 -1.54 -0.34
N LEU A 182 -10.55 -0.74 -0.16
CA LEU A 182 -11.27 -0.08 -1.24
C LEU A 182 -10.95 1.40 -1.22
N ILE A 183 -10.48 1.94 -2.35
CA ILE A 183 -10.10 3.34 -2.50
C ILE A 183 -10.66 3.92 -3.80
N GLU A 184 -10.72 5.25 -3.88
CA GLU A 184 -11.13 5.98 -5.08
C GLU A 184 -10.29 5.59 -6.30
N TYR A 185 -10.96 5.42 -7.44
CA TYR A 185 -10.28 5.31 -8.71
C TYR A 185 -9.96 6.70 -9.24
N ILE A 186 -8.67 7.02 -9.35
CA ILE A 186 -8.20 8.30 -9.90
C ILE A 186 -7.99 8.16 -11.41
N PRO A 187 -8.81 8.83 -12.25
CA PRO A 187 -8.61 8.82 -13.70
C PRO A 187 -7.40 9.68 -14.07
N GLY A 188 -6.25 9.06 -14.26
CA GLY A 188 -5.02 9.74 -14.60
C GLY A 188 -3.91 8.78 -15.01
N ARG A 189 -2.70 9.32 -15.20
CA ARG A 189 -1.50 8.55 -15.48
C ARG A 189 -0.54 8.67 -14.30
N SER A 190 0.24 7.62 -14.06
CA SER A 190 1.38 7.72 -13.14
C SER A 190 2.34 8.80 -13.64
N MET A 191 2.88 9.61 -12.72
CA MET A 191 3.88 10.62 -13.05
C MET A 191 5.14 9.98 -13.64
N TRP A 192 5.42 8.72 -13.32
CA TRP A 192 6.49 7.92 -13.92
C TRP A 192 6.33 7.75 -15.43
N ASP A 193 5.10 7.61 -15.91
CA ASP A 193 4.80 7.34 -17.32
C ASP A 193 4.61 8.61 -18.15
N ILE A 194 4.65 9.79 -17.53
CA ILE A 194 4.40 11.07 -18.20
C ILE A 194 5.72 11.67 -18.66
N SER A 195 5.79 12.02 -19.95
CA SER A 195 6.89 12.83 -20.45
C SER A 195 6.79 14.26 -19.90
N PRO A 196 7.86 14.83 -19.33
CA PRO A 196 7.84 16.23 -18.88
C PRO A 196 7.47 17.21 -19.99
N LYS A 197 7.69 16.87 -21.26
CA LYS A 197 7.35 17.71 -22.42
C LYS A 197 5.84 17.79 -22.69
N GLU A 198 5.07 16.80 -22.24
CA GLU A 198 3.61 16.76 -22.39
C GLU A 198 2.89 17.68 -21.41
N VAL A 199 3.55 18.05 -20.30
CA VAL A 199 2.96 18.87 -19.23
C VAL A 199 3.53 20.29 -19.28
N PRO A 200 2.67 21.34 -19.40
CA PRO A 200 3.12 22.72 -19.34
C PRO A 200 3.93 23.04 -18.08
N GLN A 201 4.91 23.93 -18.19
CA GLN A 201 5.79 24.26 -17.06
C GLN A 201 5.02 24.69 -15.81
N ARG A 202 3.94 25.47 -15.99
CA ARG A 202 3.07 25.92 -14.90
C ARG A 202 2.45 24.73 -14.16
N ASP A 203 1.94 23.75 -14.89
CA ASP A 203 1.30 22.58 -14.29
C ASP A 203 2.34 21.66 -13.62
N ARG A 204 3.54 21.53 -14.18
CA ARG A 204 4.66 20.84 -13.50
C ARG A 204 5.00 21.49 -12.16
N GLN A 205 5.03 22.83 -12.10
CA GLN A 205 5.26 23.56 -10.85
C GLN A 205 4.12 23.35 -9.84
N ASN A 206 2.87 23.33 -10.31
CA ASN A 206 1.71 23.05 -9.47
C ASN A 206 1.74 21.61 -8.90
N ILE A 207 2.10 20.62 -9.74
CA ILE A 207 2.29 19.22 -9.33
C ILE A 207 3.35 19.14 -8.23
N MET A 208 4.54 19.72 -8.45
CA MET A 208 5.61 19.71 -7.45
C MET A 208 5.21 20.42 -6.15
N LYS A 209 4.51 21.55 -6.25
CA LYS A 209 3.98 22.27 -5.09
C LYS A 209 3.02 21.39 -4.30
N ALA A 210 2.10 20.69 -4.96
CA ALA A 210 1.14 19.81 -4.31
C ALA A 210 1.82 18.62 -3.60
N ILE A 211 2.84 18.01 -4.22
CA ILE A 211 3.62 16.93 -3.62
C ILE A 211 4.34 17.42 -2.34
N ILE A 212 5.04 18.56 -2.42
CA ILE A 212 5.74 19.14 -1.26
C ILE A 212 4.77 19.49 -0.13
N GLN A 213 3.61 20.08 -0.48
CA GLN A 213 2.57 20.41 0.50
C GLN A 213 2.03 19.15 1.18
N PHE A 214 1.77 18.09 0.43
CA PHE A 214 1.30 16.81 0.97
C PHE A 214 2.35 16.14 1.87
N GLU A 215 3.60 16.05 1.41
CA GLU A 215 4.71 15.48 2.19
C GLU A 215 4.93 16.26 3.50
N THR A 216 4.93 17.60 3.44
CA THR A 216 5.02 18.45 4.62
C THR A 216 3.86 18.20 5.58
N LEU A 217 2.64 18.05 5.07
CA LEU A 217 1.46 17.77 5.88
C LEU A 217 1.55 16.40 6.57
N ALA A 218 1.93 15.35 5.83
CA ALA A 218 2.17 14.02 6.40
C ALA A 218 3.21 14.07 7.51
N TYR A 219 4.28 14.83 7.30
CA TYR A 219 5.33 15.04 8.29
C TYR A 219 4.84 15.77 9.56
N THR A 220 3.96 16.77 9.44
CA THR A 220 3.32 17.41 10.62
C THR A 220 2.44 16.45 11.43
N ARG A 221 2.12 15.28 10.88
CA ARG A 221 1.32 14.22 11.52
C ARG A 221 2.16 13.02 11.94
N ASP A 222 3.48 13.22 12.02
CA ASP A 222 4.44 12.18 12.39
C ASP A 222 4.39 10.96 11.46
N ILE A 223 4.10 11.19 10.17
CA ILE A 223 4.15 10.19 9.11
C ILE A 223 5.33 10.49 8.18
N LEU A 224 6.19 9.49 7.98
CA LEU A 224 7.19 9.49 6.92
C LEU A 224 6.70 8.66 5.74
N LEU A 225 6.93 9.16 4.52
CA LEU A 225 6.51 8.52 3.28
C LEU A 225 7.75 8.12 2.45
N PRO A 226 8.49 7.07 2.86
CA PRO A 226 9.76 6.69 2.22
C PRO A 226 9.61 6.23 0.76
N ASP A 227 8.38 5.86 0.35
CA ASP A 227 8.07 5.47 -1.01
C ASP A 227 7.30 6.52 -1.82
N LEU A 228 7.31 7.79 -1.39
CA LEU A 228 6.76 8.90 -2.18
C LEU A 228 7.66 9.17 -3.41
N LYS A 229 7.43 8.39 -4.46
CA LYS A 229 8.18 8.40 -5.72
C LYS A 229 7.23 8.71 -6.88
N PRO A 230 7.73 9.11 -8.07
CA PRO A 230 6.87 9.47 -9.20
C PRO A 230 5.88 8.37 -9.60
N ARG A 231 6.22 7.09 -9.41
CA ARG A 231 5.28 5.99 -9.69
C ARG A 231 4.02 6.01 -8.81
N ASN A 232 4.13 6.57 -7.60
CA ASN A 232 3.10 6.65 -6.57
C ASN A 232 2.41 8.03 -6.56
N VAL A 233 2.54 8.79 -7.64
CA VAL A 233 1.81 10.04 -7.87
C VAL A 233 1.02 9.89 -9.18
N VAL A 234 -0.30 9.99 -9.09
CA VAL A 234 -1.18 10.05 -10.25
C VAL A 234 -1.40 11.51 -10.62
N VAL A 235 -1.11 11.84 -11.88
CA VAL A 235 -1.47 13.14 -12.46
C VAL A 235 -2.82 12.98 -13.13
N ALA A 236 -3.82 13.62 -12.54
CA ALA A 236 -5.20 13.59 -12.99
C ALA A 236 -5.57 14.93 -13.62
N ASN A 237 -6.22 14.86 -14.77
CA ASN A 237 -6.68 16.06 -15.47
C ASN A 237 -7.99 16.55 -14.83
N THR A 238 -8.00 17.79 -14.37
CA THR A 238 -9.23 18.50 -13.99
C THR A 238 -9.62 19.47 -15.09
N SER A 239 -10.89 19.93 -15.10
CA SER A 239 -11.40 20.87 -16.10
C SER A 239 -10.58 22.16 -16.26
N ALA A 240 -9.72 22.50 -15.29
CA ALA A 240 -8.85 23.67 -15.33
C ALA A 240 -7.35 23.35 -15.39
N HIS A 241 -6.87 22.33 -14.67
CA HIS A 241 -5.44 22.05 -14.48
C HIS A 241 -5.13 20.58 -14.19
N GLU A 242 -3.87 20.20 -14.38
CA GLU A 242 -3.36 18.92 -13.88
C GLU A 242 -3.22 18.96 -12.35
N LYS A 243 -3.68 17.90 -11.69
CA LYS A 243 -3.64 17.73 -10.23
C LYS A 243 -2.86 16.47 -9.87
N ALA A 244 -1.96 16.60 -8.90
CA ALA A 244 -1.24 15.47 -8.33
C ALA A 244 -2.06 14.82 -7.21
N VAL A 245 -2.21 13.50 -7.27
CA VAL A 245 -2.81 12.69 -6.21
C VAL A 245 -1.81 11.62 -5.79
N CYS A 246 -1.41 11.65 -4.52
CA CYS A 246 -0.45 10.69 -3.98
C CYS A 246 -1.20 9.41 -3.60
N ILE A 247 -0.61 8.26 -3.94
CA ILE A 247 -1.18 6.93 -3.72
C ILE A 247 -0.12 6.02 -3.10
N ASP A 248 -0.53 4.82 -2.70
CA ASP A 248 0.34 3.75 -2.19
C ASP A 248 1.10 4.15 -0.91
N PHE A 249 0.46 3.89 0.23
CA PHE A 249 1.00 4.20 1.56
C PHE A 249 1.44 2.94 2.33
N GLY A 250 1.70 1.83 1.63
CA GLY A 250 2.09 0.57 2.26
C GLY A 250 3.39 0.65 3.06
N ASP A 251 4.30 1.54 2.67
CA ASP A 251 5.59 1.77 3.35
C ASP A 251 5.57 2.99 4.28
N ALA A 252 4.40 3.59 4.54
CA ALA A 252 4.29 4.71 5.47
C ALA A 252 4.87 4.31 6.84
N GLN A 253 5.58 5.21 7.50
CA GLN A 253 6.14 4.96 8.83
C GLN A 253 5.54 5.95 9.81
N PHE A 254 5.16 5.46 10.99
CA PHE A 254 4.55 6.27 12.05
C PHE A 254 5.55 6.50 13.18
N GLY A 255 5.65 7.74 13.64
CA GLY A 255 6.60 8.14 14.68
C GLY A 255 7.94 8.63 14.14
N ARG A 256 8.67 9.39 14.96
CA ARG A 256 9.88 10.13 14.56
C ARG A 256 11.16 9.27 14.60
N GLY A 257 11.16 8.18 15.36
CA GLY A 257 12.29 7.25 15.51
C GLY A 257 12.04 5.85 14.98
N SER A 258 11.45 5.70 13.78
CA SER A 258 10.91 4.43 13.25
C SER A 258 11.89 3.24 13.20
N ILE A 259 13.19 3.46 13.32
CA ILE A 259 14.21 2.40 13.38
C ILE A 259 14.48 1.96 14.83
N PHE A 260 14.31 2.84 15.82
CA PHE A 260 14.62 2.57 17.22
C PHE A 260 13.40 2.36 18.11
N ASN A 261 12.19 2.73 17.65
CA ASN A 261 10.92 2.59 18.36
C ASN A 261 11.05 2.83 19.88
N SER A 262 11.79 3.88 20.23
CA SER A 262 12.23 4.16 21.59
C SER A 262 11.58 5.47 22.02
N PRO A 263 10.61 5.43 22.95
CA PRO A 263 9.97 6.63 23.50
C PRO A 263 10.99 7.59 24.11
N VAL A 264 12.12 7.06 24.56
CA VAL A 264 13.24 7.84 25.08
C VAL A 264 13.90 8.64 23.96
N ILE A 265 14.21 8.01 22.82
CA ILE A 265 14.83 8.71 21.68
C ILE A 265 13.86 9.73 21.08
N ASP A 266 12.59 9.37 20.90
CA ASP A 266 11.56 10.27 20.36
C ASP A 266 11.37 11.55 21.19
N ALA A 267 11.57 11.48 22.51
CA ALA A 267 11.50 12.64 23.40
C ALA A 267 12.69 13.61 23.26
N TYR A 268 13.84 13.14 22.73
CA TYR A 268 15.04 13.95 22.51
C TYR A 268 15.20 14.42 21.07
N LEU A 269 14.36 13.94 20.15
CA LEU A 269 14.35 14.38 18.76
C LEU A 269 13.46 15.61 18.63
N LEU A 270 14.01 16.68 18.04
CA LEU A 270 13.17 17.80 17.60
C LEU A 270 12.09 17.28 16.65
N PRO A 271 10.93 17.94 16.59
CA PRO A 271 9.95 17.66 15.55
C PRO A 271 10.64 17.57 14.20
N GLY A 272 10.61 16.36 13.63
CA GLY A 272 11.13 16.14 12.30
C GLY A 272 12.54 15.56 12.12
N ILE A 273 13.26 15.21 13.18
CA ILE A 273 14.50 14.43 13.02
C ILE A 273 14.14 12.94 12.90
N GLY A 274 14.33 12.36 11.72
CA GLY A 274 14.20 10.91 11.48
C GLY A 274 15.54 10.30 11.09
N TYR A 275 15.84 9.10 11.59
CA TYR A 275 16.96 8.30 11.09
C TYR A 275 16.49 7.53 9.83
N CYS A 276 17.20 7.67 8.71
CA CYS A 276 17.06 6.79 7.56
C CYS A 276 18.14 5.69 7.62
N ALA A 277 17.73 4.41 7.57
CA ALA A 277 18.64 3.25 7.58
C ALA A 277 19.50 3.15 6.32
N ASN A 278 19.10 3.84 5.24
CA ASN A 278 19.91 3.95 4.04
C ASN A 278 20.74 5.22 4.14
N GLY A 279 21.98 5.09 4.62
CA GLY A 279 22.95 6.17 4.67
C GLY A 279 23.09 6.86 3.32
N ILE A 280 22.35 7.95 3.14
CA ILE A 280 22.59 9.20 2.40
C ILE A 280 21.37 10.08 2.75
N GLY A 281 21.62 11.18 3.47
CA GLY A 281 20.64 12.25 3.62
C GLY A 281 20.40 12.73 5.05
N LEU A 282 21.39 13.41 5.63
CA LEU A 282 21.08 14.58 6.47
C LEU A 282 20.35 15.58 5.56
N LEU A 283 19.04 15.75 5.70
CA LEU A 283 18.40 17.00 5.29
C LEU A 283 18.67 18.02 6.40
N HIS A 284 19.89 18.57 6.41
CA HIS A 284 20.16 19.87 7.03
C HIS A 284 19.51 20.98 6.16
N PRO A 285 19.21 22.16 6.73
CA PRO A 285 18.26 23.13 6.20
C PRO A 285 18.87 23.88 5.02
N GLY A 286 18.36 23.60 3.82
CA GLY A 286 18.57 24.43 2.63
C GLY A 286 17.63 25.63 2.61
N MET A 287 17.67 26.49 3.63
CA MET A 287 17.28 27.90 3.47
C MET A 287 18.56 28.70 3.33
N THR A 288 19.01 28.85 2.08
CA THR A 288 19.98 29.88 1.73
C THR A 288 19.28 31.22 1.96
N LEU A 289 19.62 31.88 3.06
CA LEU A 289 19.23 33.26 3.31
C LEU A 289 19.95 34.14 2.28
N LEU A 290 19.25 34.49 1.21
CA LEU A 290 19.58 35.68 0.42
C LEU A 290 19.08 36.88 1.21
N GLY A 291 20.01 37.65 1.76
CA GLY A 291 19.71 38.91 2.42
C GLY A 291 20.92 39.47 3.16
N GLN A 292 21.93 39.95 2.42
CA GLN A 292 22.79 41.02 2.93
C GLN A 292 21.94 42.30 3.00
N LEU A 293 21.73 42.81 4.21
CA LEU A 293 21.80 44.23 4.62
C LEU A 293 21.85 44.26 6.15
#